data_AF-A0A9W8L201-F1
#
_entry.id   AF-A0A9W8L201-F1
#
_cell.length_a   1.000
_cell.length_b   1.000
_cell.length_c   1.000
_cell.angle_alpha   90.00
_cell.angle_beta   90.00
_cell.angle_gamma   90.00
#
_symmetry.space_group_name_H-M   'P 1'
#
loop_
_entity.id
_entity.type
_entity.pdbx_description
1 polymer ?
#
loop_
_entity_poly.entity_id
_entity_poly.type
_entity_poly.pdbx_seq_one_letter_code
_entity_poly.pdbx_strand_id
1 'polypeptide(L)'
;MSASSVSETGRAEQQQRILNVLRMACAEAIKRPDFAERLQDMKQKFYVRDFDGIFLDPTNLSVYTAQYVPRRALCYYEIFSRPQLQGILATCPTIYCLGAGSGSELVGISAASKCAPGAASASSSARPMVIHSQDYTDWSPILTTLEDTIRYKWGIGARQIQYQFSMGNLLQISPDIERSISSSQLVTAMFIFNELFSDKANAMNFVKTIVKCVAPGSYFLLVDSAGSFSSIQINGKSYMSYMFFDSLSKHFTPIISEDSTWFRHAPNLDYPLNVENMRYFIRLYRRRA
;
A
#
# COMPACT_ATOMS: atom_id res chain seq x y z
N MET A 1 -29.34 1.56 -6.99
CA MET A 1 -28.48 2.47 -7.78
C MET A 1 -27.20 1.70 -8.09
N SER A 2 -27.04 1.28 -9.34
CA SER A 2 -25.96 0.37 -9.78
C SER A 2 -24.61 1.07 -9.70
N ALA A 3 -23.62 0.37 -9.15
CA ALA A 3 -22.22 0.75 -9.31
C ALA A 3 -21.93 0.90 -10.81
N SER A 4 -21.43 2.07 -11.22
CA SER A 4 -20.94 2.32 -12.57
C SER A 4 -19.86 1.29 -12.89
N SER A 5 -20.20 0.28 -13.69
CA SER A 5 -19.21 -0.68 -14.22
C SER A 5 -18.28 0.10 -15.15
N VAL A 6 -17.06 0.38 -14.68
CA VAL A 6 -15.99 0.88 -15.56
C VAL A 6 -15.86 -0.13 -16.70
N SER A 7 -15.98 0.31 -17.95
CA SER A 7 -15.81 -0.58 -19.10
C SER A 7 -14.42 -1.22 -19.05
N GLU A 8 -14.29 -2.44 -19.56
CA GLU A 8 -13.00 -3.15 -19.57
C GLU A 8 -11.91 -2.34 -20.29
N THR A 9 -12.28 -1.61 -21.34
CA THR A 9 -11.44 -0.62 -22.02
C THR A 9 -10.99 0.50 -21.08
N GLY A 10 -11.92 1.13 -20.35
CA GLY A 10 -11.58 2.18 -19.39
C GLY A 10 -10.68 1.68 -18.25
N ARG A 11 -10.86 0.43 -17.81
CA ARG A 11 -9.98 -0.21 -16.82
C ARG A 11 -8.56 -0.36 -17.35
N ALA A 12 -8.41 -0.90 -18.56
CA ALA A 12 -7.11 -1.09 -19.20
C ALA A 12 -6.36 0.25 -19.39
N GLU A 13 -7.07 1.29 -19.81
CA GLU A 13 -6.51 2.64 -19.96
C GLU A 13 -5.95 3.19 -18.65
N GLN A 14 -6.69 3.07 -17.54
CA GLN A 14 -6.21 3.55 -16.24
C GLN A 14 -5.01 2.74 -15.74
N GLN A 15 -5.04 1.42 -15.91
CA GLN A 15 -3.90 0.57 -15.55
C GLN A 15 -2.66 0.91 -16.38
N GLN A 16 -2.80 1.15 -17.69
CA GLN A 16 -1.68 1.56 -18.54
C GLN A 16 -1.13 2.93 -18.13
N ARG A 17 -1.97 3.88 -17.71
CA ARG A 17 -1.52 5.19 -17.18
C ARG A 17 -0.66 5.04 -15.93
N ILE A 18 -0.97 4.08 -15.06
CA ILE A 18 -0.16 3.74 -13.89
C ILE A 18 1.18 3.14 -14.32
N LEU A 19 1.17 2.18 -15.24
CA LEU A 19 2.40 1.57 -15.74
C LEU A 19 3.30 2.57 -16.48
N ASN A 20 2.74 3.57 -17.15
CA ASN A 20 3.51 4.63 -17.80
C ASN A 20 4.28 5.51 -16.80
N VAL A 21 3.71 5.78 -15.62
CA VAL A 21 4.44 6.45 -14.52
C VAL A 21 5.58 5.58 -14.03
N LEU A 22 5.30 4.31 -13.73
CA LEU A 22 6.31 3.39 -13.22
C LEU A 22 7.43 3.14 -14.22
N ARG A 23 7.11 3.02 -15.51
CA ARG A 23 8.11 2.86 -16.57
C ARG A 23 9.06 4.06 -16.62
N MET A 24 8.53 5.27 -16.49
CA MET A 24 9.34 6.49 -16.49
C MET A 24 10.20 6.58 -15.23
N ALA A 25 9.61 6.39 -14.05
CA ALA A 25 10.32 6.48 -12.77
C ALA A 25 11.41 5.39 -12.64
N CYS A 26 11.15 4.19 -13.15
CA CYS A 26 12.07 3.05 -13.06
C CYS A 26 12.97 2.88 -14.29
N ALA A 27 12.96 3.82 -15.24
CA ALA A 27 13.65 3.67 -16.54
C ALA A 27 15.14 3.37 -16.38
N GLU A 28 15.81 4.08 -15.47
CA GLU A 28 17.24 3.90 -15.21
C GLU A 28 17.54 2.58 -14.51
N ALA A 29 16.65 2.15 -13.60
CA ALA A 29 16.77 0.85 -12.95
C ALA A 29 16.68 -0.30 -13.98
N ILE A 30 15.69 -0.25 -14.87
CA ILE A 30 15.44 -1.29 -15.88
C ILE A 30 16.61 -1.41 -16.86
N LYS A 31 17.32 -0.33 -17.16
CA LYS A 31 18.47 -0.31 -18.08
C LYS A 31 19.78 -0.75 -17.43
N ARG A 32 19.80 -1.03 -16.13
CA ARG A 32 21.04 -1.42 -15.44
C ARG A 32 21.63 -2.70 -16.04
N PRO A 33 22.95 -2.75 -16.32
CA PRO A 33 23.59 -3.97 -16.78
C PRO A 33 23.49 -5.14 -15.78
N ASP A 34 23.48 -4.84 -14.48
CA ASP A 34 23.40 -5.83 -13.40
C ASP A 34 21.95 -6.15 -12.94
N PHE A 35 20.92 -5.67 -13.65
CA PHE A 35 19.53 -5.79 -13.20
C PHE A 35 19.12 -7.25 -12.91
N ALA A 36 19.40 -8.16 -13.85
CA ALA A 36 18.99 -9.55 -13.74
C ALA A 36 19.74 -10.31 -12.63
N GLU A 37 21.05 -10.08 -12.51
CA GLU A 37 21.88 -10.66 -11.46
C GLU A 37 21.40 -10.21 -10.08
N ARG A 38 21.18 -8.90 -9.91
CA ARG A 38 20.70 -8.31 -8.66
C ARG A 38 19.31 -8.80 -8.29
N LEU A 39 18.38 -8.86 -9.25
CA LEU A 39 17.06 -9.41 -9.02
C LEU A 39 17.12 -10.89 -8.59
N GLN A 40 18.06 -11.67 -9.14
CA GLN A 40 18.23 -13.05 -8.76
C GLN A 40 18.81 -13.20 -7.34
N ASP A 41 19.79 -12.38 -6.96
CA ASP A 41 20.31 -12.32 -5.60
C ASP A 41 19.21 -11.96 -4.58
N MET A 42 18.40 -10.95 -4.89
CA MET A 42 17.26 -10.57 -4.04
C MET A 42 16.25 -11.71 -3.86
N LYS A 43 15.96 -12.49 -4.92
CA LYS A 43 15.08 -13.66 -4.81
C LYS A 43 15.66 -14.71 -3.86
N GLN A 44 16.97 -14.93 -3.89
CA GLN A 44 17.64 -15.84 -2.97
C GLN A 44 17.55 -15.34 -1.53
N LYS A 45 17.75 -14.04 -1.31
CA LYS A 45 17.60 -13.42 0.02
C LYS A 45 16.17 -13.50 0.56
N PHE A 46 15.15 -13.32 -0.29
CA PHE A 46 13.76 -13.57 0.09
C PHE A 46 13.52 -15.02 0.52
N TYR A 47 14.13 -15.99 -0.17
CA TYR A 47 13.99 -17.41 0.18
C TYR A 47 14.54 -17.72 1.58
N VAL A 48 15.69 -17.14 1.95
CA VAL A 48 16.31 -17.30 3.27
C VAL A 48 15.84 -16.29 4.32
N ARG A 49 14.88 -15.42 3.97
CA ARG A 49 14.32 -14.35 4.83
C ARG A 49 15.34 -13.32 5.31
N ASP A 50 16.34 -13.03 4.49
CA ASP A 50 17.30 -11.95 4.71
C ASP A 50 16.75 -10.63 4.15
N PHE A 51 15.79 -10.03 4.86
CA PHE A 51 15.17 -8.77 4.45
C PHE A 51 16.14 -7.60 4.53
N ASP A 52 17.03 -7.59 5.52
CA ASP A 52 18.03 -6.53 5.69
C ASP A 52 19.05 -6.53 4.54
N GLY A 53 19.54 -7.70 4.11
CA GLY A 53 20.41 -7.81 2.94
C GLY A 53 19.73 -7.43 1.62
N ILE A 54 18.41 -7.31 1.59
CA ILE A 54 17.65 -6.78 0.44
C ILE A 54 17.49 -5.27 0.59
N PHE A 55 16.89 -4.81 1.70
CA PHE A 55 16.36 -3.46 1.82
C PHE A 55 17.36 -2.46 2.43
N LEU A 56 18.37 -2.90 3.18
CA LEU A 56 19.42 -2.00 3.67
C LEU A 56 20.56 -1.79 2.66
N ASP A 57 20.51 -2.44 1.50
CA ASP A 57 21.36 -2.16 0.35
C ASP A 57 20.62 -1.21 -0.62
N PRO A 58 21.01 0.09 -0.70
CA PRO A 58 20.33 1.07 -1.54
C PRO A 58 20.31 0.71 -3.02
N THR A 59 21.27 -0.10 -3.48
CA THR A 59 21.37 -0.49 -4.90
C THR A 59 20.25 -1.45 -5.32
N ASN A 60 19.66 -2.18 -4.36
CA ASN A 60 18.55 -3.08 -4.59
C ASN A 60 17.20 -2.35 -4.71
N LEU A 61 17.05 -1.17 -4.08
CA LEU A 61 15.76 -0.51 -3.94
C LEU A 61 15.13 -0.18 -5.29
N SER A 62 15.93 0.33 -6.23
CA SER A 62 15.46 0.66 -7.58
C SER A 62 15.05 -0.57 -8.40
N VAL A 63 15.80 -1.66 -8.28
CA VAL A 63 15.50 -2.96 -8.93
C VAL A 63 14.23 -3.58 -8.32
N TYR A 64 14.11 -3.55 -6.99
CA TYR A 64 12.91 -3.99 -6.26
C TYR A 64 11.68 -3.23 -6.75
N THR A 65 11.80 -1.90 -6.82
CA THR A 65 10.72 -1.01 -7.23
C THR A 65 10.25 -1.34 -8.64
N ALA A 66 11.18 -1.44 -9.59
CA ALA A 66 10.88 -1.75 -10.98
C ALA A 66 10.16 -3.10 -11.15
N GLN A 67 10.57 -4.12 -10.40
CA GLN A 67 10.04 -5.47 -10.49
C GLN A 67 8.68 -5.65 -9.77
N TYR A 68 8.53 -5.12 -8.56
CA TYR A 68 7.45 -5.54 -7.66
C TYR A 68 6.35 -4.49 -7.46
N VAL A 69 6.63 -3.19 -7.67
CA VAL A 69 5.62 -2.13 -7.55
C VAL A 69 4.51 -2.21 -8.58
N PRO A 70 4.76 -2.50 -9.88
CA PRO A 70 3.71 -2.49 -10.91
C PRO A 70 2.45 -3.25 -10.54
N ARG A 71 2.57 -4.54 -10.20
CA ARG A 71 1.41 -5.37 -9.84
C ARG A 71 0.68 -4.84 -8.61
N ARG A 72 1.41 -4.39 -7.58
CA ARG A 72 0.83 -3.92 -6.31
C ARG A 72 0.14 -2.58 -6.51
N ALA A 73 0.75 -1.64 -7.23
CA ALA A 73 0.16 -0.35 -7.56
C ALA A 73 -1.17 -0.48 -8.33
N LEU A 74 -1.23 -1.39 -9.32
CA LEU A 74 -2.47 -1.67 -10.06
C LEU A 74 -3.55 -2.29 -9.16
N CYS A 75 -3.18 -3.26 -8.33
CA CYS A 75 -4.08 -3.87 -7.36
C CYS A 75 -4.61 -2.84 -6.35
N TYR A 76 -3.73 -2.00 -5.82
CA TYR A 76 -4.08 -1.01 -4.83
C TYR A 76 -4.95 0.09 -5.43
N TYR A 77 -4.68 0.52 -6.67
CA TYR A 77 -5.59 1.39 -7.41
C TYR A 77 -7.02 0.82 -7.45
N GLU A 78 -7.19 -0.47 -7.75
CA GLU A 78 -8.53 -1.08 -7.76
C GLU A 78 -9.17 -1.18 -6.39
N ILE A 79 -8.39 -1.52 -5.36
CA ILE A 79 -8.85 -1.49 -3.96
C ILE A 79 -9.37 -0.10 -3.61
N PHE A 80 -8.56 0.93 -3.85
CA PHE A 80 -8.92 2.32 -3.55
C PHE A 80 -10.00 2.89 -4.48
N SER A 81 -10.27 2.26 -5.63
CA SER A 81 -11.39 2.60 -6.53
C SER A 81 -12.74 2.04 -6.05
N ARG A 82 -12.77 1.20 -5.01
CA ARG A 82 -14.02 0.69 -4.44
C ARG A 82 -14.83 1.84 -3.80
N PRO A 83 -16.17 1.84 -3.87
CA PRO A 83 -17.01 2.94 -3.41
C PRO A 83 -16.74 3.39 -1.96
N GLN A 84 -16.47 2.44 -1.06
CA GLN A 84 -16.18 2.72 0.35
C GLN A 84 -14.89 3.51 0.52
N LEU A 85 -13.83 3.15 -0.21
CA LEU A 85 -12.55 3.86 -0.16
C LEU A 85 -12.59 5.17 -0.95
N GLN A 86 -13.30 5.21 -2.09
CA GLN A 86 -13.56 6.47 -2.80
C GLN A 86 -14.30 7.49 -1.94
N GLY A 87 -15.27 7.04 -1.13
CA GLY A 87 -15.94 7.90 -0.14
C GLY A 87 -14.98 8.46 0.91
N ILE A 88 -14.00 7.68 1.36
CA ILE A 88 -12.94 8.16 2.27
C ILE A 88 -12.01 9.14 1.56
N LEU A 89 -11.53 8.82 0.36
CA LEU A 89 -10.63 9.69 -0.42
C LEU A 89 -11.27 11.05 -0.75
N ALA A 90 -12.58 11.09 -1.00
CA ALA A 90 -13.32 12.33 -1.24
C ALA A 90 -13.28 13.32 -0.05
N THR A 91 -12.97 12.85 1.16
CA THR A 91 -12.81 13.72 2.35
C THR A 91 -11.43 14.39 2.45
N CYS A 92 -10.54 14.17 1.48
CA CYS A 92 -9.13 14.59 1.54
C CYS A 92 -8.47 14.15 2.86
N PRO A 93 -8.42 12.84 3.14
CA PRO A 93 -7.92 12.30 4.40
C PRO A 93 -6.40 12.46 4.53
N THR A 94 -5.93 12.33 5.77
CA THR A 94 -4.55 11.99 6.09
C THR A 94 -4.51 10.47 6.15
N ILE A 95 -3.68 9.89 5.27
CA ILE A 95 -3.49 8.45 5.13
C ILE A 95 -2.09 8.12 5.62
N TYR A 96 -2.00 7.25 6.63
CA TYR A 96 -0.72 6.77 7.15
C TYR A 96 -0.51 5.31 6.76
N CYS A 97 0.45 5.11 5.87
CA CYS A 97 0.74 3.83 5.24
C CYS A 97 1.88 3.13 5.99
N LEU A 98 1.54 2.10 6.77
CA LEU A 98 2.48 1.35 7.61
C LEU A 98 3.22 0.30 6.76
N GLY A 99 4.55 0.37 6.75
CA GLY A 99 5.38 -0.53 5.93
C GLY A 99 5.10 -0.36 4.44
N ALA A 100 4.93 0.89 4.00
CA ALA A 100 4.55 1.24 2.63
C ALA A 100 5.63 0.91 1.59
N GLY A 101 6.87 0.74 2.04
CA GLY A 101 8.03 0.41 1.23
C GLY A 101 8.20 1.28 -0.01
N SER A 102 8.46 0.60 -1.13
CA SER A 102 8.79 1.15 -2.45
C SER A 102 7.71 1.99 -3.17
N GLY A 103 6.58 2.31 -2.53
CA GLY A 103 5.61 3.28 -3.07
C GLY A 103 4.45 2.71 -3.88
N SER A 104 4.11 1.42 -3.71
CA SER A 104 2.90 0.85 -4.34
C SER A 104 1.61 1.55 -3.88
N GLU A 105 1.51 1.87 -2.58
CA GLU A 105 0.39 2.63 -2.03
C GLU A 105 0.40 4.07 -2.52
N LEU A 106 1.57 4.73 -2.52
CA LEU A 106 1.75 6.09 -3.03
C LEU A 106 1.18 6.22 -4.45
N VAL A 107 1.56 5.31 -5.36
CA VAL A 107 1.11 5.32 -6.76
C VAL A 107 -0.38 4.95 -6.87
N GLY A 108 -0.80 3.86 -6.22
CA GLY A 108 -2.17 3.35 -6.31
C GLY A 108 -3.22 4.32 -5.76
N ILE A 109 -2.96 4.91 -4.59
CA ILE A 109 -3.84 5.90 -3.95
C ILE A 109 -3.87 7.18 -4.80
N SER A 110 -2.73 7.66 -5.29
CA SER A 110 -2.67 8.86 -6.13
C SER A 110 -3.50 8.70 -7.41
N ALA A 111 -3.42 7.55 -8.06
CA ALA A 111 -4.23 7.24 -9.23
C ALA A 111 -5.73 7.19 -8.90
N ALA A 112 -6.11 6.52 -7.80
CA ALA A 112 -7.50 6.39 -7.38
C ALA A 112 -8.12 7.72 -6.93
N SER A 113 -7.31 8.63 -6.39
CA SER A 113 -7.75 9.95 -5.91
C SER A 113 -8.20 10.87 -7.04
N LYS A 114 -7.72 10.67 -8.28
CA LYS A 114 -8.21 11.42 -9.45
C LYS A 114 -9.64 11.06 -9.84
N CYS A 115 -10.08 9.86 -9.48
CA CYS A 115 -11.43 9.37 -9.74
C CYS A 115 -12.41 9.71 -8.60
N ALA A 116 -11.91 10.27 -7.49
CA ALA A 116 -12.72 10.59 -6.33
C ALA A 116 -13.79 11.65 -6.67
N PRO A 117 -15.05 11.47 -6.22
CA PRO A 117 -16.09 12.47 -6.37
C PRO A 117 -15.61 13.83 -5.81
N GLY A 118 -15.71 14.89 -6.61
CA GLY A 118 -15.27 16.24 -6.21
C GLY A 118 -13.79 16.58 -6.47
N ALA A 119 -12.98 15.66 -7.02
CA ALA A 119 -11.56 15.90 -7.33
C ALA A 119 -11.33 17.09 -8.30
N ALA A 120 -12.29 17.37 -9.19
CA ALA A 120 -12.25 18.51 -10.11
C ALA A 120 -12.79 19.82 -9.54
N SER A 121 -13.51 19.76 -8.41
CA SER A 121 -14.18 20.91 -7.77
C SER A 121 -13.55 21.33 -6.44
N ALA A 122 -12.41 20.74 -6.07
CA ALA A 122 -11.67 21.15 -4.90
C ALA A 122 -11.26 22.63 -5.05
N SER A 123 -11.89 23.51 -4.27
CA SER A 123 -11.57 24.93 -4.26
C SER A 123 -10.10 25.14 -3.87
N SER A 124 -9.51 26.26 -4.29
CA SER A 124 -8.15 26.66 -3.90
C SER A 124 -7.92 26.79 -2.38
N SER A 125 -8.98 26.67 -1.56
CA SER A 125 -8.98 26.76 -0.10
C SER A 125 -9.15 25.42 0.62
N ALA A 126 -9.34 24.30 -0.09
CA ALA A 126 -9.45 22.98 0.54
C ALA A 126 -8.08 22.46 1.02
N ARG A 127 -8.04 21.77 2.16
CA ARG A 127 -6.80 21.13 2.65
C ARG A 127 -6.39 20.01 1.67
N PRO A 128 -5.10 19.81 1.39
CA PRO A 128 -4.64 18.69 0.58
C PRO A 128 -4.87 17.36 1.27
N MET A 129 -5.10 16.30 0.49
CA MET A 129 -4.94 14.94 0.98
C MET A 129 -3.47 14.73 1.37
N VAL A 130 -3.23 13.99 2.44
CA VAL A 130 -1.87 13.61 2.84
C VAL A 130 -1.70 12.11 2.65
N ILE A 131 -0.67 11.71 1.92
CA ILE A 131 -0.22 10.32 1.82
C ILE A 131 1.13 10.25 2.52
N HIS A 132 1.16 9.67 3.71
CA HIS A 132 2.36 9.52 4.50
C HIS A 132 2.81 8.06 4.47
N SER A 133 3.86 7.80 3.70
CA SER A 133 4.54 6.51 3.65
C SER A 133 5.47 6.34 4.86
N GLN A 134 5.33 5.24 5.60
CA GLN A 134 6.26 4.89 6.66
C GLN A 134 6.89 3.53 6.36
N ASP A 135 8.21 3.42 6.57
CA ASP A 135 8.94 2.16 6.45
C ASP A 135 10.18 2.16 7.38
N TYR A 136 10.85 1.02 7.55
CA TYR A 136 12.09 0.94 8.32
C TYR A 136 13.34 1.21 7.46
N THR A 137 13.19 1.08 6.15
CA THR A 137 14.22 1.38 5.14
C THR A 137 14.03 2.80 4.61
N ASP A 138 15.12 3.50 4.28
CA ASP A 138 15.03 4.83 3.64
C ASP A 138 14.64 4.71 2.17
N TRP A 139 13.34 4.89 1.89
CA TRP A 139 12.80 4.91 0.54
C TRP A 139 12.74 6.31 -0.07
N SER A 140 13.22 7.35 0.62
CA SER A 140 13.07 8.75 0.18
C SER A 140 13.51 8.99 -1.26
N PRO A 141 14.66 8.46 -1.75
CA PRO A 141 15.08 8.68 -3.14
C PRO A 141 14.11 8.07 -4.16
N ILE A 142 13.57 6.88 -3.86
CA ILE A 142 12.61 6.17 -4.72
C ILE A 142 11.26 6.88 -4.71
N LEU A 143 10.75 7.21 -3.52
CA LEU A 143 9.45 7.88 -3.35
C LEU A 143 9.46 9.28 -3.97
N THR A 144 10.56 10.02 -3.86
CA THR A 144 10.72 11.34 -4.53
C THR A 144 10.65 11.19 -6.05
N THR A 145 11.35 10.20 -6.62
CA THR A 145 11.32 9.94 -8.07
C THR A 145 9.91 9.57 -8.55
N LEU A 146 9.18 8.76 -7.78
CA LEU A 146 7.79 8.41 -8.06
C LEU A 146 6.87 9.61 -7.96
N GLU A 147 7.00 10.42 -6.90
CA GLU A 147 6.26 11.67 -6.72
C GLU A 147 6.46 12.60 -7.92
N ASP A 148 7.71 12.93 -8.27
CA ASP A 148 8.02 13.83 -9.37
C ASP A 148 7.39 13.36 -10.68
N THR A 149 7.48 12.04 -10.95
CA THR A 149 6.90 11.43 -12.14
C THR A 149 5.37 11.49 -12.12
N ILE A 150 4.73 11.24 -10.97
CA ILE A 150 3.28 11.37 -10.79
C ILE A 150 2.84 12.81 -11.04
N ARG A 151 3.52 13.78 -10.43
CA ARG A 151 3.20 15.21 -10.59
C ARG A 151 3.30 15.61 -12.06
N TYR A 152 4.39 15.20 -12.73
CA TYR A 152 4.60 15.47 -14.14
C TYR A 152 3.54 14.83 -15.04
N LYS A 153 3.31 13.52 -14.89
CA LYS A 153 2.41 12.77 -15.80
C LYS A 153 0.93 13.01 -15.54
N TRP A 154 0.55 13.26 -14.29
CA TRP A 154 -0.86 13.36 -13.90
C TRP A 154 -1.29 14.77 -13.53
N GLY A 155 -0.37 15.75 -13.47
CA GLY A 155 -0.67 17.14 -13.15
C GLY A 155 -1.19 17.31 -11.72
N ILE A 156 -0.73 16.48 -10.77
CA ILE A 156 -1.14 16.55 -9.37
C ILE A 156 -0.27 17.59 -8.65
N GLY A 157 -0.86 18.72 -8.25
CA GLY A 157 -0.17 19.77 -7.50
C GLY A 157 -0.05 19.46 -6.00
N ALA A 158 0.87 20.15 -5.31
CA ALA A 158 1.07 19.99 -3.85
C ALA A 158 -0.15 20.42 -3.01
N ARG A 159 -1.05 21.23 -3.59
CA ARG A 159 -2.34 21.61 -2.99
C ARG A 159 -3.40 20.51 -3.09
N GLN A 160 -3.20 19.51 -3.94
CA GLN A 160 -4.11 18.37 -4.07
C GLN A 160 -3.66 17.21 -3.20
N ILE A 161 -2.38 16.83 -3.32
CA ILE A 161 -1.77 15.74 -2.55
C ILE A 161 -0.40 16.19 -2.03
N GLN A 162 -0.24 16.07 -0.71
CA GLN A 162 1.04 16.15 -0.02
C GLN A 162 1.56 14.74 0.24
N TYR A 163 2.77 14.47 -0.20
CA TYR A 163 3.49 13.22 0.07
C TYR A 163 4.44 13.46 1.23
N GLN A 164 4.46 12.52 2.16
CA GLN A 164 5.34 12.56 3.33
C GLN A 164 5.97 11.18 3.51
N PHE A 165 7.18 11.17 4.06
CA PHE A 165 7.88 9.95 4.40
C PHE A 165 8.48 10.06 5.79
N SER A 166 8.43 8.97 6.56
CA SER A 166 9.18 8.85 7.81
C SER A 166 9.71 7.45 8.00
N MET A 167 10.93 7.36 8.53
CA MET A 167 11.50 6.09 8.94
C MET A 167 10.97 5.66 10.31
N GLY A 168 10.81 4.35 10.50
CA GLY A 168 10.43 3.75 11.77
C GLY A 168 10.32 2.24 11.68
N ASN A 169 10.55 1.53 12.78
CA ASN A 169 10.45 0.07 12.81
C ASN A 169 9.11 -0.35 13.42
N LEU A 170 8.29 -1.09 12.66
CA LEU A 170 6.98 -1.59 13.16
C LEU A 170 7.11 -2.70 14.20
N LEU A 171 8.29 -3.30 14.34
CA LEU A 171 8.61 -4.21 15.44
C LEU A 171 9.03 -3.44 16.71
N GLN A 172 9.36 -2.15 16.59
CA GLN A 172 9.75 -1.27 17.71
C GLN A 172 9.04 0.08 17.57
N ILE A 173 7.72 0.05 17.80
CA ILE A 173 6.83 1.19 17.55
C ILE A 173 7.20 2.37 18.47
N SER A 174 7.59 3.49 17.85
CA SER A 174 7.91 4.73 18.54
C SER A 174 6.67 5.57 18.85
N PRO A 175 6.77 6.53 19.79
CA PRO A 175 5.70 7.50 20.04
C PRO A 175 5.28 8.32 18.81
N ASP A 176 6.20 8.55 17.87
CA ASP A 176 5.89 9.28 16.64
C ASP A 176 5.03 8.46 15.68
N ILE A 177 5.25 7.13 15.61
CA ILE A 177 4.36 6.22 14.89
C ILE A 177 2.99 6.21 15.56
N GLU A 178 2.91 6.10 16.89
CA GLU A 178 1.64 6.17 17.62
C GLU A 178 0.87 7.47 17.34
N ARG A 179 1.57 8.61 17.33
CA ARG A 179 0.99 9.94 17.03
C ARG A 179 0.49 10.01 15.59
N SER A 180 1.22 9.46 14.65
CA SER A 180 0.85 9.45 13.23
C SER A 180 -0.38 8.58 12.98
N ILE A 181 -0.46 7.40 13.61
CA ILE A 181 -1.67 6.57 13.61
C ILE A 181 -2.86 7.33 14.20
N SER A 182 -2.66 8.00 15.34
CA SER A 182 -3.73 8.71 16.07
C SER A 182 -4.26 9.94 15.36
N SER A 183 -3.47 10.56 14.49
CA SER A 183 -3.84 11.76 13.73
C SER A 183 -4.39 11.46 12.33
N SER A 184 -4.46 10.20 11.94
CA SER A 184 -4.86 9.78 10.59
C SER A 184 -6.33 9.38 10.51
N GLN A 185 -6.98 9.76 9.41
CA GLN A 185 -8.34 9.32 9.11
C GLN A 185 -8.36 7.91 8.49
N LEU A 186 -7.29 7.52 7.79
CA LEU A 186 -7.10 6.17 7.27
C LEU A 186 -5.69 5.68 7.61
N VAL A 187 -5.61 4.52 8.24
CA VAL A 187 -4.37 3.81 8.49
C VAL A 187 -4.38 2.55 7.65
N THR A 188 -3.30 2.29 6.91
CA THR A 188 -3.20 1.11 6.05
C THR A 188 -2.06 0.22 6.51
N ALA A 189 -2.25 -1.10 6.38
CA ALA A 189 -1.22 -2.12 6.54
C ALA A 189 -1.37 -3.12 5.40
N MET A 190 -0.48 -3.06 4.41
CA MET A 190 -0.67 -3.77 3.14
C MET A 190 0.55 -4.63 2.77
N PHE A 191 0.40 -5.96 2.85
CA PHE A 191 1.45 -6.96 2.54
C PHE A 191 2.70 -6.89 3.44
N ILE A 192 2.50 -6.61 4.73
CA ILE A 192 3.58 -6.47 5.72
C ILE A 192 3.63 -7.64 6.72
N PHE A 193 2.63 -8.52 6.75
CA PHE A 193 2.52 -9.53 7.80
C PHE A 193 3.48 -10.71 7.65
N ASN A 194 3.91 -11.04 6.44
CA ASN A 194 4.93 -12.07 6.26
C ASN A 194 6.25 -11.71 6.99
N GLU A 195 6.59 -10.42 7.04
CA GLU A 195 7.76 -9.90 7.73
C GLU A 195 7.46 -9.73 9.22
N LEU A 196 6.36 -9.04 9.55
CA LEU A 196 6.01 -8.70 10.93
C LEU A 196 5.81 -9.95 11.81
N PHE A 197 5.16 -11.00 11.29
CA PHE A 197 4.88 -12.23 12.07
C PHE A 197 6.05 -13.22 12.13
N SER A 198 7.21 -12.88 11.56
CA SER A 198 8.45 -13.59 11.87
C SER A 198 8.82 -13.45 13.35
N ASP A 199 8.47 -12.31 13.97
CA ASP A 199 8.54 -12.05 15.41
C ASP A 199 7.13 -11.89 16.00
N LYS A 200 6.61 -12.97 16.58
CA LYS A 200 5.26 -13.02 17.13
C LYS A 200 5.02 -12.00 18.24
N ALA A 201 6.02 -11.74 19.09
CA ALA A 201 5.84 -10.86 20.24
C ALA A 201 5.62 -9.42 19.77
N ASN A 202 6.46 -8.97 18.84
CA ASN A 202 6.38 -7.63 18.27
C ASN A 202 5.18 -7.46 17.32
N ALA A 203 4.77 -8.50 16.59
CA ALA A 203 3.53 -8.49 15.83
C ALA A 203 2.30 -8.26 16.74
N MET A 204 2.26 -8.86 17.93
CA MET A 204 1.18 -8.63 18.89
C MET A 204 1.21 -7.22 19.47
N ASN A 205 2.39 -6.63 19.66
CA ASN A 205 2.52 -5.22 20.06
C ASN A 205 1.97 -4.29 18.97
N PHE A 206 2.25 -4.56 17.70
CA PHE A 206 1.64 -3.85 16.59
C PHE A 206 0.12 -3.88 16.64
N VAL A 207 -0.50 -5.05 16.84
CA VAL A 207 -1.97 -5.09 16.90
C VAL A 207 -2.51 -4.30 18.09
N LYS A 208 -1.87 -4.40 19.27
CA LYS A 208 -2.25 -3.59 20.44
C LYS A 208 -2.16 -2.09 20.13
N THR A 209 -1.12 -1.65 19.43
CA THR A 209 -0.99 -0.25 18.99
C THR A 209 -2.13 0.14 18.05
N ILE A 210 -2.49 -0.68 17.06
CA ILE A 210 -3.62 -0.38 16.17
C ILE A 210 -4.92 -0.21 16.97
N VAL A 211 -5.21 -1.09 17.93
CA VAL A 211 -6.40 -0.97 18.80
C VAL A 211 -6.39 0.31 19.63
N LYS A 212 -5.22 0.65 20.19
CA LYS A 212 -5.00 1.80 21.08
C LYS A 212 -5.07 3.12 20.32
N CYS A 213 -4.42 3.21 19.16
CA CYS A 213 -4.08 4.48 18.52
C CYS A 213 -4.99 4.84 17.35
N VAL A 214 -5.63 3.89 16.65
CA VAL A 214 -6.57 4.29 15.59
C VAL A 214 -7.73 5.04 16.23
N ALA A 215 -7.90 6.31 15.84
CA ALA A 215 -8.87 7.21 16.45
C ALA A 215 -10.31 6.77 16.19
N PRO A 216 -11.24 7.00 17.15
CA PRO A 216 -12.67 6.81 16.93
C PRO A 216 -13.17 7.43 15.62
N GLY A 217 -13.95 6.67 14.85
CA GLY A 217 -14.49 7.11 13.57
C GLY A 217 -13.53 6.98 12.37
N SER A 218 -12.21 6.89 12.60
CA SER A 218 -11.19 6.61 11.56
C SER A 218 -11.25 5.17 11.06
N TYR A 219 -10.49 4.90 10.00
CA TYR A 219 -10.49 3.63 9.29
C TYR A 219 -9.14 2.90 9.40
N PHE A 220 -9.20 1.58 9.46
CA PHE A 220 -8.04 0.71 9.34
C PHE A 220 -8.23 -0.25 8.17
N LEU A 221 -7.38 -0.13 7.14
CA LEU A 221 -7.37 -1.00 5.97
C LEU A 221 -6.23 -2.02 6.10
N LEU A 222 -6.61 -3.28 6.22
CA LEU A 222 -5.69 -4.41 6.25
C LEU A 222 -5.84 -5.22 4.97
N VAL A 223 -4.74 -5.37 4.22
CA VAL A 223 -4.69 -6.18 3.01
C VAL A 223 -3.44 -7.02 3.04
N ASP A 224 -3.55 -8.34 2.90
CA ASP A 224 -2.37 -9.18 2.84
C ASP A 224 -2.64 -10.43 1.98
N SER A 225 -1.64 -11.28 1.80
CA SER A 225 -1.77 -12.52 1.05
C SER A 225 -2.91 -13.37 1.61
N ALA A 226 -3.78 -13.87 0.73
CA ALA A 226 -4.77 -14.88 1.11
C ALA A 226 -4.16 -16.30 1.19
N GLY A 227 -2.83 -16.41 1.10
CA GLY A 227 -2.06 -17.64 1.29
C GLY A 227 -1.51 -17.78 2.70
N SER A 228 -0.75 -18.86 2.93
CA SER A 228 -0.17 -19.18 4.24
C SER A 228 0.83 -18.17 4.78
N PHE A 229 1.34 -17.26 3.94
CA PHE A 229 2.27 -16.20 4.35
C PHE A 229 1.71 -15.25 5.42
N SER A 230 0.39 -15.12 5.48
CA SER A 230 -0.28 -14.21 6.43
C SER A 230 -0.97 -14.98 7.55
N SER A 231 -0.50 -16.21 7.82
CA SER A 231 -1.02 -17.08 8.86
C SER A 231 -0.20 -16.99 10.15
N ILE A 232 -0.90 -17.11 11.28
CA ILE A 232 -0.37 -17.04 12.63
C ILE A 232 -0.61 -18.40 13.29
N GLN A 233 0.41 -18.93 13.96
CA GLN A 233 0.32 -20.18 14.71
C GLN A 233 -0.08 -19.92 16.16
N ILE A 234 -1.27 -20.38 16.56
CA ILE A 234 -1.81 -20.30 17.92
C ILE A 234 -2.12 -21.72 18.41
N ASN A 235 -1.48 -22.16 19.49
CA ASN A 235 -1.65 -23.50 20.08
C ASN A 235 -1.54 -24.64 19.04
N GLY A 236 -0.58 -24.53 18.12
CA GLY A 236 -0.36 -25.53 17.06
C GLY A 236 -1.35 -25.49 15.90
N LYS A 237 -2.29 -24.54 15.88
CA LYS A 237 -3.22 -24.32 14.77
C LYS A 237 -2.87 -23.04 14.02
N SER A 238 -2.97 -23.10 12.69
CA SER A 238 -2.74 -21.97 11.80
C SER A 238 -4.03 -21.20 11.57
N TYR A 239 -4.00 -19.89 11.80
CA TYR A 239 -5.13 -18.99 11.57
C TYR A 239 -4.70 -17.84 10.67
N MET A 240 -5.57 -17.41 9.77
CA MET A 240 -5.30 -16.19 9.01
C MET A 240 -5.29 -14.98 9.94
N SER A 241 -4.33 -14.10 9.77
CA SER A 241 -4.14 -12.90 10.58
C SER A 241 -5.38 -12.01 10.69
N TYR A 242 -6.19 -11.90 9.64
CA TYR A 242 -7.45 -11.16 9.69
C TYR A 242 -8.44 -11.72 10.72
N MET A 243 -8.40 -13.01 11.04
CA MET A 243 -9.29 -13.62 12.04
C MET A 243 -9.05 -13.03 13.43
N PHE A 244 -7.80 -12.64 13.72
CA PHE A 244 -7.48 -11.94 14.96
C PHE A 244 -8.12 -10.55 14.99
N PHE A 245 -8.03 -9.79 13.90
CA PHE A 245 -8.67 -8.48 13.79
C PHE A 245 -10.20 -8.56 13.81
N ASP A 246 -10.79 -9.57 13.17
CA ASP A 246 -12.23 -9.83 13.20
C ASP A 246 -12.72 -10.16 14.63
N SER A 247 -11.87 -10.78 15.47
CA SER A 247 -12.18 -11.03 16.88
C SER A 247 -12.22 -9.77 17.74
N LEU A 248 -11.58 -8.67 17.30
CA LEU A 248 -11.55 -7.37 17.98
C LEU A 248 -12.83 -6.56 17.74
N SER A 249 -13.97 -7.24 17.62
CA SER A 249 -15.27 -6.67 17.29
C SER A 249 -15.70 -5.58 18.28
N LYS A 250 -15.23 -5.59 19.54
CA LYS A 250 -15.50 -4.49 20.50
C LYS A 250 -14.90 -3.15 20.08
N HIS A 251 -13.82 -3.16 19.30
CA HIS A 251 -13.08 -1.95 18.90
C HIS A 251 -13.38 -1.52 17.46
N PHE A 252 -13.66 -2.48 16.58
CA PHE A 252 -13.78 -2.26 15.14
C PHE A 252 -15.10 -2.79 14.59
N THR A 253 -15.66 -2.05 13.64
CA THR A 253 -16.80 -2.47 12.81
C THR A 253 -16.30 -2.79 11.40
N PRO A 254 -16.46 -4.02 10.89
CA PRO A 254 -16.07 -4.35 9.52
C PRO A 254 -16.98 -3.64 8.50
N ILE A 255 -16.36 -3.07 7.47
CA ILE A 255 -16.99 -2.38 6.34
C ILE A 255 -16.79 -3.18 5.04
N ILE A 256 -15.59 -3.75 4.86
CA ILE A 256 -15.28 -4.72 3.79
C ILE A 256 -14.67 -5.94 4.48
N SER A 257 -15.15 -7.14 4.11
CA SER A 257 -14.59 -8.41 4.55
C SER A 257 -14.60 -9.42 3.41
N GLU A 258 -13.46 -9.59 2.74
CA GLU A 258 -13.25 -10.63 1.73
C GLU A 258 -12.01 -11.44 2.08
N ASP A 259 -12.18 -12.76 2.19
CA ASP A 259 -11.12 -13.67 2.67
C ASP A 259 -10.12 -14.04 1.58
N SER A 260 -10.52 -13.95 0.32
CA SER A 260 -9.67 -14.30 -0.81
C SER A 260 -10.22 -13.74 -2.12
N THR A 261 -9.55 -12.72 -2.65
CA THR A 261 -9.86 -12.05 -3.89
C THR A 261 -8.65 -12.13 -4.83
N TRP A 262 -8.88 -12.44 -6.10
CA TRP A 262 -7.85 -12.39 -7.14
C TRP A 262 -7.84 -11.00 -7.80
N PHE A 263 -6.70 -10.33 -7.76
CA PHE A 263 -6.41 -9.25 -8.69
C PHE A 263 -5.80 -9.83 -9.96
N ARG A 264 -6.39 -9.45 -11.10
CA ARG A 264 -5.87 -9.75 -12.43
C ARG A 264 -5.78 -8.47 -13.23
N HIS A 265 -4.60 -8.12 -13.73
CA HIS A 265 -4.46 -6.93 -14.57
C HIS A 265 -5.19 -7.12 -15.91
N ALA A 266 -5.53 -6.02 -16.57
CA ALA A 266 -6.12 -6.03 -17.91
C ALA A 266 -5.15 -6.66 -18.93
N PRO A 267 -5.65 -7.29 -20.00
CA PRO A 267 -4.80 -7.84 -21.04
C PRO A 267 -4.07 -6.73 -21.83
N ASN A 268 -2.99 -7.10 -22.52
CA ASN A 268 -2.26 -6.22 -23.46
C ASN A 268 -1.71 -4.92 -22.84
N LEU A 269 -1.39 -4.95 -21.55
CA LEU A 269 -0.65 -3.87 -20.91
C LEU A 269 0.82 -3.94 -21.32
N ASP A 270 1.40 -2.77 -21.53
CA ASP A 270 2.80 -2.62 -21.87
C ASP A 270 3.58 -2.19 -20.62
N TYR A 271 4.57 -2.99 -20.24
CA TYR A 271 5.58 -2.71 -19.22
C TYR A 271 6.78 -3.66 -19.49
N PRO A 272 8.04 -3.22 -19.34
CA PRO A 272 9.21 -3.99 -19.77
C PRO A 272 9.49 -5.24 -18.92
N LEU A 273 8.81 -5.43 -17.79
CA LEU A 273 8.93 -6.58 -16.91
C LEU A 273 7.58 -7.26 -16.73
N ASN A 274 7.59 -8.53 -16.34
CA ASN A 274 6.35 -9.28 -16.10
C ASN A 274 5.56 -8.68 -14.94
N VAL A 275 4.28 -8.37 -15.20
CA VAL A 275 3.32 -7.95 -14.18
C VAL A 275 2.50 -9.18 -13.77
N GLU A 276 2.66 -9.63 -12.53
CA GLU A 276 2.01 -10.85 -12.05
C GLU A 276 0.63 -10.59 -11.43
N ASN A 277 -0.25 -11.59 -11.50
CA ASN A 277 -1.50 -11.61 -10.75
C ASN A 277 -1.22 -11.85 -9.25
N MET A 278 -2.14 -11.43 -8.39
CA MET A 278 -2.00 -11.63 -6.95
C MET A 278 -3.32 -11.98 -6.29
N ARG A 279 -3.25 -12.75 -5.20
CA ARG A 279 -4.40 -13.15 -4.39
C ARG A 279 -4.25 -12.56 -2.99
N TYR A 280 -5.27 -11.86 -2.53
CA TYR A 280 -5.23 -11.13 -1.26
C TYR A 280 -6.53 -11.31 -0.48
N PHE A 281 -6.49 -11.15 0.83
CA PHE A 281 -7.67 -10.85 1.61
C PHE A 281 -7.73 -9.34 1.84
N ILE A 282 -8.93 -8.81 2.06
CA ILE A 282 -9.13 -7.41 2.41
C ILE A 282 -10.06 -7.30 3.61
N ARG A 283 -9.67 -6.40 4.51
CA ARG A 283 -10.49 -5.93 5.61
C ARG A 283 -10.41 -4.41 5.66
N LEU A 284 -11.56 -3.75 5.52
CA LEU A 284 -11.69 -2.34 5.87
C LEU A 284 -12.51 -2.27 7.16
N TYR A 285 -11.92 -1.77 8.22
CA TYR A 285 -12.58 -1.56 9.50
C TYR A 285 -12.81 -0.08 9.75
N ARG A 286 -13.91 0.26 10.44
CA ARG A 286 -14.11 1.56 11.06
C ARG A 286 -13.93 1.42 12.57
N ARG A 287 -13.14 2.29 13.19
CA ARG A 287 -12.97 2.32 14.64
C ARG A 287 -14.25 2.83 15.30
N ARG A 288 -14.75 2.10 16.30
CA ARG A 288 -15.90 2.50 17.11
C ARG A 288 -15.59 3.70 18.00
N ALA A 289 -16.63 4.47 18.31
CA ALA A 289 -16.62 5.49 19.36
C ALA A 289 -16.22 4.89 20.72
#